data_AF-A0A673IE06-F1
#
_entry.id   AF-A0A673IE06-F1
#
_cell.length_a   1.000
_cell.length_b   1.000
_cell.length_c   1.000
_cell.angle_alpha   90.00
_cell.angle_beta   90.00
_cell.angle_gamma   90.00
#
_symmetry.space_group_name_H-M   'P 1'
#
loop_
_entity.id
_entity.type
_entity.pdbx_description
1 polymer ?
#
loop_
_entity_poly.entity_id
_entity_poly.type
_entity_poly.pdbx_seq_one_letter_code
_entity_poly.pdbx_strand_id
1 'polypeptide(L)'
;MDSRSVFVLLWMLLSSTSTGIKLDGNGYVDIVIAIGSRVPQDDTLIGKIKDMVTEGSYYLYDALDEKVYFKEATILVPPQWNSKDFTREYIAYDSAKIRIDHANSTYGDQPYTKQYGECGTMAEYIHFTPEYLLNDTVIQLYGLRGKVFVHEWAHLRWGVYDEYSEETPFYYSNGRIEATRCSKNIEGQFYEVTAERSLQACRKDPQTSLPTDKCKFFPNINKKTNSSLMFLPSLDSVSTEFTFPHIPHNYFDNW
;
A
#
# COMPACT_ATOMS: atom_id res chain seq x y z
N MET A 1 41.29 -19.98 43.38
CA MET A 1 41.63 -20.73 42.15
C MET A 1 40.45 -20.59 41.20
N ASP A 2 40.77 -20.32 39.95
CA ASP A 2 39.99 -19.64 38.94
C ASP A 2 38.55 -20.12 38.71
N SER A 3 37.59 -19.19 38.81
CA SER A 3 36.32 -19.25 38.07
C SER A 3 36.46 -18.41 36.80
N ARG A 4 37.46 -18.75 35.97
CA ARG A 4 37.58 -18.22 34.61
C ARG A 4 36.95 -19.24 33.68
N SER A 5 36.05 -18.76 32.83
CA SER A 5 35.66 -19.40 31.57
C SER A 5 34.48 -20.39 31.61
N VAL A 6 33.28 -19.93 32.00
CA VAL A 6 32.02 -20.44 31.41
C VAL A 6 31.05 -19.29 31.05
N PHE A 7 31.60 -18.11 30.74
CA PHE A 7 30.87 -17.01 30.06
C PHE A 7 31.43 -16.82 28.64
N VAL A 8 31.74 -17.94 27.99
CA VAL A 8 32.17 -17.95 26.60
C VAL A 8 31.03 -18.53 25.78
N LEU A 9 30.31 -17.61 25.13
CA LEU A 9 29.70 -17.84 23.82
C LEU A 9 28.50 -18.80 23.77
N LEU A 10 27.47 -18.53 24.59
CA LEU A 10 26.08 -18.74 24.13
C LEU A 10 25.42 -17.41 23.78
N TRP A 11 26.22 -16.49 23.26
CA TRP A 11 25.78 -15.38 22.41
C TRP A 11 25.85 -15.85 20.95
N MET A 12 25.32 -17.04 20.67
CA MET A 12 24.64 -17.21 19.39
C MET A 12 23.35 -16.41 19.51
N LEU A 13 23.51 -15.08 19.36
CA LEU A 13 22.55 -14.32 18.58
C LEU A 13 22.30 -15.20 17.37
N LEU A 14 21.13 -15.83 17.31
CA LEU A 14 20.48 -16.00 16.03
C LEU A 14 20.32 -14.58 15.52
N SER A 15 21.37 -14.03 14.92
CA SER A 15 21.23 -13.17 13.77
C SER A 15 20.55 -14.05 12.75
N SER A 16 19.23 -14.20 12.90
CA SER A 16 18.37 -14.50 11.79
C SER A 16 18.80 -13.47 10.76
N THR A 17 19.56 -13.90 9.75
CA THR A 17 19.66 -13.13 8.53
C THR A 17 18.23 -13.08 8.05
N SER A 18 17.54 -12.00 8.42
CA SER A 18 16.19 -11.73 7.94
C SER A 18 16.32 -11.70 6.44
N THR A 19 15.95 -12.81 5.80
CA THR A 19 15.80 -12.87 4.36
C THR A 19 14.56 -12.05 4.06
N GLY A 20 14.73 -10.78 3.71
CA GLY A 20 13.63 -9.86 3.53
C GLY A 20 14.09 -8.42 3.48
N ILE A 21 13.12 -7.55 3.19
CA ILE A 21 13.30 -6.10 3.10
C ILE A 21 13.99 -5.56 4.35
N LYS A 22 15.05 -4.78 4.16
CA LYS A 22 15.82 -4.13 5.24
C LYS A 22 16.15 -2.69 4.89
N LEU A 23 16.54 -1.90 5.89
CA LEU A 23 17.12 -0.59 5.70
C LEU A 23 18.65 -0.68 5.60
N ASP A 24 19.21 -0.12 4.54
CA ASP A 24 20.65 0.14 4.38
C ASP A 24 20.89 1.65 4.42
N GLY A 25 21.18 2.14 5.63
CA GLY A 25 21.04 3.55 5.96
C GLY A 25 19.57 3.95 5.95
N ASN A 26 19.23 4.96 5.16
CA ASN A 26 17.87 5.48 5.00
C ASN A 26 17.09 4.82 3.85
N GLY A 27 17.70 3.84 3.18
CA GLY A 27 17.15 3.25 1.96
C GLY A 27 16.68 1.82 2.15
N TYR A 28 15.43 1.53 1.81
CA TYR A 28 14.95 0.15 1.73
C TYR A 28 15.64 -0.58 0.56
N VAL A 29 16.19 -1.74 0.88
CA VAL A 29 16.85 -2.68 -0.06
C VAL A 29 16.28 -4.08 0.11
N ASP A 30 16.72 -5.02 -0.73
CA ASP A 30 16.23 -6.40 -0.80
C ASP A 30 14.72 -6.46 -1.08
N ILE A 31 14.18 -5.45 -1.77
CA ILE A 31 12.79 -5.41 -2.23
C ILE A 31 12.69 -6.30 -3.46
N VAL A 32 11.92 -7.39 -3.35
CA VAL A 32 11.70 -8.32 -4.46
C VAL A 32 10.26 -8.19 -4.97
N ILE A 33 10.13 -7.84 -6.25
CA ILE A 33 8.88 -7.72 -6.99
C ILE A 33 8.83 -8.87 -7.99
N ALA A 34 7.85 -9.77 -7.88
CA ALA A 34 7.76 -10.93 -8.77
C ALA A 34 6.58 -10.83 -9.72
N ILE A 35 6.84 -11.07 -11.00
CA ILE A 35 5.81 -11.22 -12.03
C ILE A 35 5.45 -12.71 -12.13
N GLY A 36 4.16 -13.02 -12.07
CA GLY A 36 3.63 -14.38 -12.08
C GLY A 36 3.94 -15.12 -13.38
N SER A 37 4.20 -16.43 -13.28
CA SER A 37 4.56 -17.26 -14.45
C SER A 37 3.46 -17.39 -15.51
N ARG A 38 2.23 -16.99 -15.20
CA ARG A 38 1.12 -16.97 -16.16
C ARG A 38 0.88 -15.60 -16.77
N VAL A 39 1.61 -14.56 -16.34
CA VAL A 39 1.49 -13.22 -16.93
C VAL A 39 2.17 -13.24 -18.30
N PRO A 40 1.45 -12.89 -19.39
CA PRO A 40 2.05 -12.80 -20.72
C PRO A 40 3.19 -11.80 -20.76
N GLN A 41 4.20 -12.05 -21.60
CA GLN A 41 5.30 -11.10 -21.76
C GLN A 41 4.79 -9.78 -22.34
N ASP A 42 5.08 -8.70 -21.61
CA ASP A 42 4.89 -7.32 -22.04
C ASP A 42 6.08 -6.51 -21.52
N ASP A 43 6.94 -6.07 -22.44
CA ASP A 43 8.16 -5.33 -22.08
C ASP A 43 7.84 -3.95 -21.48
N THR A 44 6.63 -3.41 -21.72
CA THR A 44 6.18 -2.14 -21.12
C THR A 44 5.86 -2.28 -19.63
N LEU A 45 5.47 -3.48 -19.18
CA LEU A 45 5.15 -3.76 -17.78
C LEU A 45 6.36 -3.50 -16.87
N ILE A 46 7.56 -3.91 -17.30
CA ILE A 46 8.81 -3.66 -16.56
C ILE A 46 9.05 -2.16 -16.38
N GLY A 47 8.78 -1.36 -17.42
CA GLY A 47 8.84 0.09 -17.35
C GLY A 47 7.88 0.66 -16.31
N LYS A 48 6.61 0.25 -16.37
CA LYS A 48 5.58 0.73 -15.41
C LYS A 48 5.87 0.33 -13.97
N ILE A 49 6.47 -0.84 -13.72
CA ILE A 49 6.93 -1.23 -12.37
C ILE A 49 8.04 -0.30 -11.89
N LYS A 50 9.04 -0.02 -12.74
CA LYS A 50 10.13 0.90 -12.41
C LYS A 50 9.60 2.31 -12.12
N ASP A 51 8.67 2.80 -12.93
CA ASP A 51 8.03 4.10 -12.73
C ASP A 51 7.29 4.14 -11.39
N MET A 52 6.47 3.14 -11.08
CA MET A 52 5.75 3.03 -9.82
C MET A 52 6.68 3.03 -8.60
N VAL A 53 7.76 2.25 -8.62
CA VAL A 53 8.73 2.19 -7.52
C VAL A 53 9.49 3.51 -7.37
N THR A 54 9.88 4.12 -8.50
CA THR A 54 10.61 5.40 -8.51
C THR A 54 9.74 6.54 -7.98
N GLU A 55 8.51 6.64 -8.48
CA GLU A 55 7.53 7.63 -8.02
C GLU A 55 7.16 7.39 -6.55
N GLY A 56 6.95 6.14 -6.17
CA GLY A 56 6.69 5.76 -4.78
C GLY A 56 7.86 6.09 -3.85
N SER A 57 9.11 6.01 -4.33
CA SER A 57 10.29 6.38 -3.54
C SER A 57 10.27 7.86 -3.17
N TYR A 58 9.88 8.72 -4.12
CA TYR A 58 9.69 10.14 -3.88
C TYR A 58 8.57 10.41 -2.87
N TYR A 59 7.39 9.79 -3.04
CA TYR A 59 6.30 9.98 -2.09
C TYR A 59 6.60 9.44 -0.71
N LEU A 60 7.27 8.29 -0.58
CA LEU A 60 7.65 7.74 0.71
C LEU A 60 8.62 8.67 1.44
N TYR A 61 9.59 9.21 0.71
CA TYR A 61 10.56 10.16 1.24
C TYR A 61 9.90 11.44 1.73
N ASP A 62 9.02 12.03 0.91
CA ASP A 62 8.23 13.20 1.30
C ASP A 62 7.31 12.88 2.49
N ALA A 63 6.70 11.69 2.51
CA ALA A 63 5.75 11.23 3.53
C ALA A 63 6.31 11.11 4.94
N LEU A 64 7.62 10.97 5.03
CA LEU A 64 8.35 10.64 6.25
C LEU A 64 9.41 11.68 6.56
N ASP A 65 9.15 12.95 6.22
CA ASP A 65 10.03 14.08 6.48
C ASP A 65 11.47 13.83 5.98
N GLU A 66 11.59 13.33 4.74
CA GLU A 66 12.88 13.11 4.09
C GLU A 66 13.77 12.04 4.75
N LYS A 67 13.17 11.11 5.51
CA LYS A 67 13.93 10.13 6.28
C LYS A 67 14.22 8.83 5.55
N VAL A 68 13.25 8.26 4.84
CA VAL A 68 13.43 6.94 4.21
C VAL A 68 12.86 6.88 2.80
N TYR A 69 13.45 6.04 1.96
CA TYR A 69 13.09 5.92 0.55
C TYR A 69 13.34 4.49 0.03
N PHE A 70 12.88 4.18 -1.18
CA PHE A 70 13.24 2.92 -1.84
C PHE A 70 14.59 3.10 -2.55
N LYS A 71 15.61 2.39 -2.07
CA LYS A 71 16.97 2.48 -2.60
C LYS A 71 17.22 1.47 -3.70
N GLU A 72 16.74 0.25 -3.53
CA GLU A 72 16.92 -0.82 -4.53
C GLU A 72 15.72 -1.77 -4.54
N ALA A 73 15.32 -2.18 -5.74
CA ALA A 73 14.34 -3.25 -5.95
C ALA A 73 14.77 -4.16 -7.10
N THR A 74 14.56 -5.45 -6.92
CA THR A 74 14.80 -6.50 -7.91
C THR A 74 13.46 -6.97 -8.48
N ILE A 75 13.33 -6.94 -9.82
CA ILE A 75 12.15 -7.47 -10.52
C ILE A 75 12.47 -8.89 -10.98
N LEU A 76 11.74 -9.88 -10.45
CA LEU A 76 11.79 -11.25 -10.93
C LEU A 76 10.84 -11.41 -12.11
N VAL A 77 11.42 -11.79 -13.23
CA VAL A 77 10.71 -12.02 -14.49
C VAL A 77 10.50 -13.52 -14.71
N PRO A 78 9.36 -13.97 -15.25
CA PRO A 78 9.12 -15.38 -15.49
C PRO A 78 10.17 -16.01 -16.42
N PRO A 79 10.56 -17.28 -16.19
CA PRO A 79 11.63 -17.94 -16.94
C PRO A 79 11.31 -18.11 -18.44
N GLN A 80 10.02 -18.08 -18.82
CA GLN A 80 9.60 -18.16 -20.21
C GLN A 80 9.62 -16.82 -20.97
N TRP A 81 9.85 -15.69 -20.28
CA TRP A 81 10.01 -14.41 -20.95
C TRP A 81 11.37 -14.36 -21.65
N ASN A 82 11.37 -14.02 -22.93
CA ASN A 82 12.58 -13.94 -23.73
C ASN A 82 13.17 -12.54 -23.63
N SER A 83 14.29 -12.40 -22.91
CA SER A 83 15.10 -11.19 -22.89
C SER A 83 16.57 -11.52 -22.72
N LYS A 84 17.43 -10.72 -23.36
CA LYS A 84 18.88 -10.89 -23.32
C LYS A 84 19.56 -10.13 -22.17
N ASP A 85 18.81 -9.24 -21.52
CA ASP A 85 19.36 -8.30 -20.54
C ASP A 85 19.09 -8.71 -19.09
N PHE A 86 18.56 -9.92 -18.85
CA PHE A 86 18.24 -10.40 -17.50
C PHE A 86 19.34 -11.32 -16.95
N THR A 87 19.75 -11.05 -15.72
CA THR A 87 20.60 -11.95 -14.95
C THR A 87 19.79 -13.17 -14.52
N ARG A 88 20.34 -14.38 -14.74
CA ARG A 88 19.72 -15.60 -14.23
C ARG A 88 20.10 -15.80 -12.77
N GLU A 89 19.11 -15.73 -11.91
CA GLU A 89 19.23 -16.06 -10.49
C GLU A 89 18.02 -16.89 -10.06
N TYR A 90 18.20 -17.77 -9.09
CA TYR A 90 17.11 -18.59 -8.55
C TYR A 90 16.56 -17.94 -7.28
N ILE A 91 15.48 -17.18 -7.43
CA ILE A 91 14.71 -16.63 -6.31
C ILE A 91 13.29 -17.20 -6.41
N ALA A 92 12.79 -17.75 -5.31
CA ALA A 92 11.46 -18.35 -5.27
C ALA A 92 10.37 -17.26 -5.36
N TYR A 93 9.37 -17.44 -6.23
CA TYR A 93 8.25 -16.48 -6.39
C TYR A 93 7.59 -16.13 -5.06
N ASP A 94 7.36 -17.13 -4.19
CA ASP A 94 6.66 -16.94 -2.92
C ASP A 94 7.46 -16.13 -1.90
N SER A 95 8.78 -15.97 -2.11
CA SER A 95 9.61 -15.10 -1.27
C SER A 95 9.38 -13.61 -1.56
N ALA A 96 8.80 -13.26 -2.72
CA ALA A 96 8.50 -11.89 -3.08
C ALA A 96 7.32 -11.34 -2.26
N LYS A 97 7.54 -10.15 -1.70
CA LYS A 97 6.55 -9.40 -0.93
C LYS A 97 5.69 -8.48 -1.78
N ILE A 98 6.04 -8.33 -3.05
CA ILE A 98 5.23 -7.61 -4.04
C ILE A 98 5.05 -8.55 -5.23
N ARG A 99 3.79 -8.80 -5.60
CA ARG A 99 3.42 -9.80 -6.61
C ARG A 99 2.58 -9.13 -7.69
N ILE A 100 2.92 -9.42 -8.94
CA ILE A 100 2.19 -8.95 -10.12
C ILE A 100 1.64 -10.18 -10.81
N ASP A 101 0.35 -10.40 -10.69
CA ASP A 101 -0.32 -11.58 -11.23
C ASP A 101 -1.70 -11.20 -11.79
N HIS A 102 -2.42 -12.20 -12.28
CA HIS A 102 -3.79 -12.04 -12.76
C HIS A 102 -4.72 -11.49 -11.68
N ALA A 103 -5.82 -10.88 -12.13
CA ALA A 103 -6.87 -10.37 -11.26
C ALA A 103 -7.32 -11.40 -10.21
N ASN A 104 -7.47 -10.92 -8.98
CA ASN A 104 -7.99 -11.74 -7.89
C ASN A 104 -9.51 -11.90 -8.05
N SER A 105 -10.07 -13.06 -7.71
CA SER A 105 -11.52 -13.30 -7.84
C SER A 105 -12.39 -12.36 -7.01
N THR A 106 -11.86 -11.86 -5.90
CA THR A 106 -12.54 -10.97 -4.96
C THR A 106 -12.24 -9.50 -5.26
N TYR A 107 -10.98 -9.16 -5.51
CA TYR A 107 -10.54 -7.77 -5.67
C TYR A 107 -10.44 -7.30 -7.13
N GLY A 108 -10.55 -8.20 -8.10
CA GLY A 108 -10.35 -7.88 -9.51
C GLY A 108 -8.93 -7.32 -9.75
N ASP A 109 -8.88 -6.18 -10.41
CA ASP A 109 -7.65 -5.42 -10.70
C ASP A 109 -7.29 -4.37 -9.63
N GLN A 110 -8.07 -4.29 -8.55
CA GLN A 110 -7.74 -3.38 -7.45
C GLN A 110 -6.43 -3.82 -6.77
N PRO A 111 -5.46 -2.91 -6.58
CA PRO A 111 -4.31 -3.15 -5.72
C PRO A 111 -4.73 -3.47 -4.30
N TYR A 112 -4.05 -4.42 -3.65
CA TYR A 112 -4.31 -4.72 -2.25
C TYR A 112 -3.11 -5.34 -1.56
N THR A 113 -3.09 -5.23 -0.24
CA THR A 113 -2.14 -5.93 0.63
C THR A 113 -2.85 -7.05 1.36
N LYS A 114 -2.29 -8.26 1.30
CA LYS A 114 -2.79 -9.40 2.04
C LYS A 114 -2.26 -9.37 3.47
N GLN A 115 -3.06 -8.83 4.37
CA GLN A 115 -2.74 -8.64 5.78
C GLN A 115 -3.70 -9.44 6.67
N TYR A 116 -3.18 -10.37 7.48
CA TYR A 116 -3.94 -11.12 8.49
C TYR A 116 -3.53 -10.81 9.94
N GLY A 117 -2.37 -10.18 10.12
CA GLY A 117 -1.81 -9.88 11.44
C GLY A 117 -2.42 -8.63 12.06
N GLU A 118 -2.05 -8.37 13.32
CA GLU A 118 -2.46 -7.18 14.07
C GLU A 118 -1.71 -5.92 13.59
N CYS A 119 -2.11 -4.76 14.12
CA CYS A 119 -1.41 -3.50 13.89
C CYS A 119 0.09 -3.63 14.20
N GLY A 120 0.96 -3.05 13.36
CA GLY A 120 2.41 -3.07 13.58
C GLY A 120 3.09 -4.34 13.05
N THR A 121 2.35 -5.31 12.51
CA THR A 121 2.92 -6.55 11.97
C THR A 121 3.04 -6.50 10.45
N MET A 122 4.16 -7.01 9.93
CA MET A 122 4.38 -7.07 8.48
C MET A 122 3.36 -7.99 7.80
N ALA A 123 2.76 -7.54 6.71
CA ALA A 123 1.79 -8.33 5.94
C ALA A 123 2.45 -9.44 5.09
N GLU A 124 1.64 -10.29 4.48
CA GLU A 124 2.14 -11.41 3.67
C GLU A 124 2.76 -10.92 2.35
N TYR A 125 2.00 -10.16 1.55
CA TYR A 125 2.43 -9.56 0.28
C TYR A 125 1.46 -8.47 -0.21
N ILE A 126 1.96 -7.59 -1.07
CA ILE A 126 1.18 -6.68 -1.92
C ILE A 126 0.89 -7.37 -3.25
N HIS A 127 -0.30 -7.15 -3.80
CA HIS A 127 -0.71 -7.65 -5.11
C HIS A 127 -1.11 -6.52 -6.05
N PHE A 128 -0.51 -6.49 -7.23
CA PHE A 128 -0.89 -5.65 -8.36
C PHE A 128 -1.26 -6.52 -9.56
N THR A 129 -1.97 -5.95 -10.52
CA THR A 129 -2.24 -6.62 -11.81
C THR A 129 -1.59 -5.88 -12.97
N PRO A 130 -1.30 -6.58 -14.09
CA PRO A 130 -0.89 -5.91 -15.32
C PRO A 130 -1.90 -4.86 -15.79
N GLU A 131 -3.20 -5.13 -15.69
CA GLU A 131 -4.25 -4.17 -16.08
C GLU A 131 -4.16 -2.88 -15.27
N TYR A 132 -4.01 -2.98 -13.94
CA TYR A 132 -3.79 -1.81 -13.09
C TYR A 132 -2.54 -1.00 -13.49
N LEU A 133 -1.43 -1.70 -13.77
CA LEU A 133 -0.15 -1.06 -14.10
C LEU A 133 -0.12 -0.44 -15.50
N LEU A 134 -0.85 -1.01 -16.46
CA LEU A 134 -0.82 -0.61 -17.87
C LEU A 134 -1.94 0.36 -18.24
N ASN A 135 -3.07 0.34 -17.54
CA ASN A 135 -4.23 1.16 -17.88
C ASN A 135 -4.25 2.50 -17.12
N ASP A 136 -3.83 3.59 -17.77
CA ASP A 136 -3.79 4.92 -17.14
C ASP A 136 -5.19 5.50 -16.83
N THR A 137 -6.28 4.94 -17.37
CA THR A 137 -7.64 5.41 -17.04
C THR A 137 -8.04 5.14 -15.59
N VAL A 138 -7.40 4.18 -14.92
CA VAL A 138 -7.68 3.83 -13.53
C VAL A 138 -6.98 4.75 -12.52
N ILE A 139 -6.09 5.64 -12.97
CA ILE A 139 -5.40 6.63 -12.10
C ILE A 139 -6.42 7.54 -11.42
N GLN A 140 -7.47 7.97 -12.13
CA GLN A 140 -8.51 8.81 -11.51
C GLN A 140 -9.30 8.08 -10.42
N LEU A 141 -9.34 6.75 -10.48
CA LEU A 141 -10.07 5.92 -9.53
C LEU A 141 -9.21 5.60 -8.30
N TYR A 142 -7.99 5.10 -8.51
CA TYR A 142 -7.13 4.62 -7.42
C TYR A 142 -6.10 5.65 -6.95
N GLY A 143 -5.72 6.59 -7.82
CA GLY A 143 -4.61 7.52 -7.60
C GLY A 143 -3.37 7.19 -8.42
N LEU A 144 -2.37 8.06 -8.28
CA LEU A 144 -1.06 7.87 -8.90
C LEU A 144 -0.41 6.60 -8.37
N ARG A 145 0.26 5.84 -9.25
CA ARG A 145 0.76 4.50 -8.92
C ARG A 145 1.81 4.54 -7.81
N GLY A 146 2.66 5.56 -7.77
CA GLY A 146 3.58 5.76 -6.66
C GLY A 146 2.86 5.96 -5.32
N LYS A 147 1.79 6.75 -5.27
CA LYS A 147 1.00 6.98 -4.04
C LYS A 147 0.33 5.69 -3.57
N VAL A 148 -0.30 4.96 -4.50
CA VAL A 148 -0.94 3.68 -4.19
C VAL A 148 0.11 2.67 -3.74
N PHE A 149 1.29 2.63 -4.36
CA PHE A 149 2.36 1.75 -3.93
C PHE A 149 2.83 2.06 -2.50
N VAL A 150 2.95 3.33 -2.12
CA VAL A 150 3.33 3.73 -0.75
C VAL A 150 2.22 3.44 0.26
N HIS A 151 0.95 3.58 -0.14
CA HIS A 151 -0.20 3.17 0.65
C HIS A 151 -0.17 1.66 0.96
N GLU A 152 -0.03 0.82 -0.07
CA GLU A 152 0.12 -0.63 0.09
C GLU A 152 1.42 -1.01 0.83
N TRP A 153 2.49 -0.25 0.63
CA TRP A 153 3.73 -0.43 1.37
C TRP A 153 3.55 -0.22 2.87
N ALA A 154 2.76 0.78 3.28
CA ALA A 154 2.49 1.04 4.69
C ALA A 154 1.72 -0.13 5.33
N HIS A 155 0.71 -0.68 4.64
CA HIS A 155 0.07 -1.94 5.05
C HIS A 155 1.09 -3.08 5.15
N LEU A 156 1.94 -3.25 4.13
CA LEU A 156 2.91 -4.33 4.08
C LEU A 156 3.94 -4.22 5.21
N ARG A 157 4.61 -3.07 5.35
CA ARG A 157 5.79 -2.92 6.19
C ARG A 157 5.44 -2.62 7.63
N TRP A 158 4.38 -1.84 7.87
CA TRP A 158 4.03 -1.35 9.21
C TRP A 158 2.72 -1.92 9.73
N GLY A 159 1.98 -2.71 8.93
CA GLY A 159 0.74 -3.33 9.38
C GLY A 159 -0.32 -2.31 9.78
N VAL A 160 -0.30 -1.12 9.19
CA VAL A 160 -1.32 -0.09 9.45
C VAL A 160 -2.56 -0.38 8.63
N TYR A 161 -3.69 0.23 8.99
CA TYR A 161 -4.97 0.03 8.31
C TYR A 161 -5.45 1.32 7.66
N ASP A 162 -6.45 1.16 6.81
CA ASP A 162 -7.15 2.26 6.18
C ASP A 162 -7.81 3.17 7.21
N GLU A 163 -7.76 4.48 6.95
CA GLU A 163 -8.42 5.52 7.75
C GLU A 163 -9.85 5.80 7.26
N TYR A 164 -10.41 4.87 6.50
CA TYR A 164 -11.82 4.77 6.12
C TYR A 164 -12.36 3.38 6.51
N SER A 165 -13.68 3.21 6.46
CA SER A 165 -14.30 1.92 6.78
C SER A 165 -15.36 1.58 5.74
N GLU A 166 -15.24 0.41 5.12
CA GLU A 166 -16.29 -0.14 4.26
C GLU A 166 -17.43 -0.78 5.09
N GLU A 167 -17.14 -1.24 6.31
CA GLU A 167 -18.17 -1.81 7.22
C GLU A 167 -19.01 -0.72 7.90
N THR A 168 -18.37 0.38 8.28
CA THR A 168 -19.00 1.53 8.95
C THR A 168 -18.66 2.84 8.25
N PRO A 169 -19.10 3.03 7.00
CA PRO A 169 -18.72 4.18 6.19
C PRO A 169 -19.31 5.51 6.67
N PHE A 170 -20.41 5.47 7.44
CA PHE A 170 -21.12 6.66 7.90
C PHE A 170 -21.56 6.55 9.36
N TYR A 171 -21.58 7.69 10.06
CA TYR A 171 -22.04 7.79 11.45
C TYR A 171 -22.67 9.16 11.74
N TYR A 172 -23.40 9.26 12.85
CA TYR A 172 -23.93 10.54 13.33
C TYR A 172 -22.96 11.25 14.26
N SER A 173 -22.73 12.53 14.01
CA SER A 173 -21.97 13.43 14.89
C SER A 173 -22.63 14.80 14.92
N ASN A 174 -22.95 15.30 16.11
CA ASN A 174 -23.59 16.62 16.32
C ASN A 174 -24.83 16.85 15.43
N GLY A 175 -25.68 15.82 15.28
CA GLY A 175 -26.91 15.90 14.49
C GLY A 175 -26.71 15.91 12.97
N ARG A 176 -25.50 15.66 12.48
CA ARG A 176 -25.17 15.53 11.06
C ARG A 176 -24.61 14.15 10.76
N ILE A 177 -24.81 13.69 9.53
CA ILE A 177 -24.19 12.47 9.01
C ILE A 177 -22.79 12.82 8.57
N GLU A 178 -21.80 12.10 9.08
CA GLU A 178 -20.40 12.19 8.68
C GLU A 178 -19.95 10.89 8.04
N ALA A 179 -18.95 10.96 7.15
CA ALA A 179 -18.25 9.79 6.66
C ALA A 179 -17.11 9.43 7.63
N THR A 180 -16.80 8.15 7.72
CA THR A 180 -15.57 7.66 8.37
C THR A 180 -14.38 8.07 7.51
N ARG A 181 -13.63 9.06 7.99
CA ARG A 181 -12.49 9.66 7.30
C ARG A 181 -11.48 10.21 8.30
N CYS A 182 -10.24 10.36 7.87
CA CYS A 182 -9.14 10.84 8.70
C CYS A 182 -9.32 12.27 9.23
N SER A 183 -9.94 13.14 8.43
CA SER A 183 -10.08 14.56 8.75
C SER A 183 -11.44 15.11 8.34
N LYS A 184 -12.06 15.89 9.24
CA LYS A 184 -13.33 16.58 8.96
C LYS A 184 -13.20 17.65 7.88
N ASN A 185 -11.99 18.15 7.63
CA ASN A 185 -11.69 19.16 6.61
C ASN A 185 -11.77 18.60 5.19
N ILE A 186 -11.76 17.27 5.03
CA ILE A 186 -11.98 16.63 3.74
C ILE A 186 -13.47 16.64 3.46
N GLU A 187 -13.91 17.66 2.73
CA GLU A 187 -15.28 17.80 2.30
C GLU A 187 -15.58 16.90 1.09
N GLY A 188 -16.84 16.50 0.95
CA GLY A 188 -17.28 15.66 -0.16
C GLY A 188 -18.79 15.43 -0.09
N GLN A 189 -19.26 14.52 -0.94
CA GLN A 189 -20.67 14.19 -1.07
C GLN A 189 -20.89 12.68 -1.03
N PHE A 190 -22.13 12.27 -0.72
CA PHE A 190 -22.49 10.86 -0.66
C PHE A 190 -23.25 10.46 -1.91
N TYR A 191 -22.71 9.48 -2.64
CA TYR A 191 -23.33 8.96 -3.84
C TYR A 191 -23.36 7.44 -3.85
N GLU A 192 -24.38 6.90 -4.50
CA GLU A 192 -24.45 5.50 -4.92
C GLU A 192 -23.99 5.43 -6.40
N VAL A 193 -23.09 4.50 -6.71
CA VAL A 193 -22.68 4.24 -8.10
C VAL A 193 -23.62 3.20 -8.69
N THR A 194 -24.34 3.57 -9.74
CA THR A 194 -25.27 2.66 -10.41
C THR A 194 -24.52 1.66 -11.30
N ALA A 195 -25.22 0.60 -11.75
CA ALA A 195 -24.67 -0.35 -12.71
C ALA A 195 -24.20 0.31 -14.03
N GLU A 196 -24.80 1.45 -14.39
CA GLU A 196 -24.45 2.26 -15.56
C GLU A 196 -23.28 3.23 -15.30
N ARG A 197 -22.62 3.12 -14.14
CA ARG A 197 -21.53 4.01 -13.68
C ARG A 197 -21.95 5.47 -13.55
N SER A 198 -23.24 5.72 -13.30
CA SER A 198 -23.75 7.06 -12.97
C SER A 198 -23.81 7.26 -11.46
N LEU A 199 -23.66 8.51 -11.02
CA LEU A 199 -23.77 8.89 -9.61
C LEU A 199 -25.22 9.24 -9.29
N GLN A 200 -25.80 8.55 -8.31
CA GLN A 200 -27.14 8.83 -7.79
C GLN A 200 -27.06 9.29 -6.33
N ALA A 201 -27.96 10.20 -5.94
CA ALA A 201 -28.08 10.64 -4.56
C ALA A 201 -28.35 9.46 -3.62
N CYS A 202 -27.66 9.45 -2.49
CA CYS A 202 -27.74 8.39 -1.50
C CYS A 202 -29.12 8.19 -0.90
N ARG A 203 -29.58 6.94 -0.91
CA ARG A 203 -30.76 6.52 -0.17
C ARG A 203 -30.39 6.37 1.31
N LYS A 204 -31.34 6.67 2.18
CA LYS A 204 -31.20 6.46 3.62
C LYS A 204 -31.94 5.20 4.04
N ASP A 205 -31.34 4.45 4.95
CA ASP A 205 -31.97 3.34 5.62
C ASP A 205 -33.12 3.87 6.52
N PRO A 206 -34.35 3.33 6.41
CA PRO A 206 -35.49 3.81 7.19
C PRO A 206 -35.37 3.62 8.71
N GLN A 207 -34.58 2.64 9.16
CA GLN A 207 -34.40 2.33 10.58
C GLN A 207 -33.29 3.17 11.20
N THR A 208 -32.14 3.28 10.54
CA THR A 208 -30.98 4.00 11.08
C THR A 208 -30.93 5.45 10.65
N SER A 209 -31.66 5.82 9.60
CA SER A 209 -31.58 7.12 8.92
C SER A 209 -30.18 7.46 8.38
N LEU A 210 -29.24 6.51 8.37
CA LEU A 210 -27.92 6.64 7.73
C LEU A 210 -28.00 6.30 6.25
N PRO A 211 -27.03 6.72 5.41
CA PRO A 211 -26.92 6.22 4.05
C PRO A 211 -26.82 4.69 4.02
N THR A 212 -27.38 4.07 3.00
CA THR A 212 -27.30 2.61 2.82
C THR A 212 -25.86 2.15 2.58
N ASP A 213 -25.59 0.86 2.77
CA ASP A 213 -24.31 0.21 2.48
C ASP A 213 -23.78 0.46 1.04
N LYS A 214 -24.66 0.67 0.07
CA LYS A 214 -24.29 1.01 -1.32
C LYS A 214 -23.75 2.42 -1.49
N CYS A 215 -23.89 3.28 -0.49
CA CYS A 215 -23.40 4.64 -0.56
C CYS A 215 -21.92 4.72 -0.27
N LYS A 216 -21.22 5.57 -1.02
CA LYS A 216 -19.82 5.90 -0.79
C LYS A 216 -19.63 7.39 -0.64
N PHE A 217 -18.61 7.76 0.12
CA PHE A 217 -18.15 9.14 0.24
C PHE A 217 -17.21 9.48 -0.92
N PHE A 218 -17.54 10.53 -1.66
CA PHE A 218 -16.73 11.06 -2.75
C PHE A 218 -16.14 12.40 -2.32
N PRO A 219 -14.83 12.46 -2.01
CA PRO A 219 -14.18 13.71 -1.60
C PRO A 219 -14.08 14.69 -2.77
N ASN A 220 -14.07 15.99 -2.45
CA ASN A 220 -13.86 17.05 -3.42
C ASN A 220 -12.38 17.16 -3.81
N ILE A 221 -11.97 16.40 -4.83
CA ILE A 221 -10.56 16.25 -5.26
C ILE A 221 -9.84 17.58 -5.62
N ASN A 222 -10.58 18.62 -6.03
CA ASN A 222 -10.00 19.91 -6.43
C ASN A 222 -9.59 20.81 -5.25
N LYS A 223 -9.89 20.42 -4.00
CA LYS A 223 -9.51 21.19 -2.81
C LYS A 223 -8.18 20.67 -2.25
N LYS A 224 -7.24 21.60 -2.04
CA LYS A 224 -5.98 21.29 -1.35
C LYS A 224 -6.21 21.16 0.15
N THR A 225 -6.38 19.94 0.64
CA THR A 225 -6.53 19.61 2.05
C THR A 225 -5.53 18.52 2.42
N ASN A 226 -4.66 18.80 3.38
CA ASN A 226 -3.74 17.81 3.95
C ASN A 226 -4.52 16.59 4.45
N SER A 227 -4.09 15.41 4.03
CA SER A 227 -4.71 14.13 4.37
C SER A 227 -3.63 13.06 4.45
N SER A 228 -3.82 12.09 5.35
CA SER A 228 -3.04 10.87 5.38
C SER A 228 -3.17 10.10 4.07
N LEU A 229 -2.07 9.47 3.65
CA LEU A 229 -2.05 8.54 2.53
C LEU A 229 -2.88 7.28 2.84
N MET A 230 -3.10 6.96 4.11
CA MET A 230 -3.94 5.83 4.54
C MET A 230 -5.44 6.10 4.42
N PHE A 231 -5.86 7.33 4.10
CA PHE A 231 -7.27 7.61 3.83
C PHE A 231 -7.62 7.34 2.37
N LEU A 232 -7.09 8.13 1.43
CA LEU A 232 -7.36 7.97 0.00
C LEU A 232 -6.13 8.40 -0.83
N PRO A 233 -5.39 7.45 -1.43
CA PRO A 233 -4.21 7.76 -2.23
C PRO A 233 -4.52 8.54 -3.52
N SER A 234 -5.79 8.58 -3.95
CA SER A 234 -6.26 9.37 -5.09
C SER A 234 -6.40 10.87 -4.85
N LEU A 235 -6.25 11.35 -3.61
CA LEU A 235 -6.30 12.78 -3.33
C LEU A 235 -5.01 13.48 -3.76
N ASP A 236 -5.16 14.48 -4.63
CA ASP A 236 -4.05 15.33 -5.12
C ASP A 236 -3.34 16.07 -3.96
N SER A 237 -4.07 16.34 -2.89
CA SER A 237 -3.68 17.22 -1.80
C SER A 237 -3.12 16.53 -0.56
N VAL A 238 -2.75 15.27 -0.70
CA VAL A 238 -1.88 14.58 0.25
C VAL A 238 -0.54 15.33 0.28
N SER A 239 -0.44 16.36 1.12
CA SER A 239 0.80 16.61 1.85
C SER A 239 1.10 15.29 2.50
N THR A 240 2.12 14.64 1.98
CA THR A 240 2.46 13.28 2.32
C THR A 240 2.87 13.32 3.79
N GLU A 241 1.96 12.96 4.67
CA GLU A 241 2.20 12.85 6.11
C GLU A 241 1.41 11.63 6.56
N PHE A 242 2.12 10.65 7.10
CA PHE A 242 1.44 9.60 7.81
C PHE A 242 1.08 10.08 9.22
N THR A 243 -0.20 10.29 9.49
CA THR A 243 -0.69 10.60 10.83
C THR A 243 -0.92 9.32 11.61
N PHE A 244 0.07 8.85 12.36
CA PHE A 244 -0.11 7.72 13.27
C PHE A 244 -0.38 8.20 14.70
N PRO A 245 -1.64 8.22 15.18
CA PRO A 245 -1.97 8.76 16.51
C PRO A 245 -1.32 7.99 17.69
N HIS A 246 -0.73 6.82 17.43
CA HIS A 246 -0.13 5.96 18.46
C HIS A 246 1.28 5.43 18.15
N ILE A 247 1.91 5.85 17.05
CA ILE A 247 3.26 5.41 16.68
C ILE A 247 4.19 6.62 16.73
N PRO A 248 5.17 6.69 17.65
CA PRO A 248 6.17 7.75 17.63
C PRO A 248 6.89 7.76 16.28
N HIS A 249 7.17 8.93 15.70
CA HIS A 249 7.92 9.03 14.42
C HIS A 249 9.26 8.27 14.43
N ASN A 250 9.85 8.02 15.61
CA ASN A 250 11.09 7.25 15.78
C ASN A 250 10.90 5.72 15.68
N TYR A 251 9.68 5.23 15.49
CA TYR A 251 9.41 3.79 15.31
C TYR A 251 9.86 3.31 13.93
N PHE A 252 9.88 4.21 12.92
CA PHE A 252 10.35 3.91 11.57
C PHE A 252 11.88 3.76 11.47
N ASP A 253 12.62 4.30 12.44
CA ASP A 253 14.09 4.27 12.46
C ASP A 253 14.66 2.97 13.05
N ASN A 254 13.82 2.12 13.66
CA ASN A 254 14.26 0.96 14.44
C ASN A 254 13.94 -0.41 13.80
N TRP A 255 13.49 -0.46 12.54
CA TRP A 255 13.14 -1.70 11.83
C TRP A 255 13.51 -1.74 10.34
#